data_AF-A0A927TV60-F1
#
_entry.id   AF-A0A927TV60-F1
#
_cell.length_a   1.000
_cell.length_b   1.000
_cell.length_c   1.000
_cell.angle_alpha   90.00
_cell.angle_beta   90.00
_cell.angle_gamma   90.00
#
_symmetry.space_group_name_H-M   'P 1'
#
loop_
_entity.id
_entity.type
_entity.pdbx_description
1 polymer ?
#
loop_
_entity_poly.entity_id
_entity_poly.type
_entity_poly.pdbx_seq_one_letter_code
_entity_poly.pdbx_strand_id
1 'polypeptide(L)'
;MSTEIKITKRLILYAIGLLLAAVIINVNMESHIWVLNSSFISNSLLLTLIGGVCTGITAVIVEKIYKYRLDKRINTFAIFQLSSLLYAELYYWHCNINELNDNREIPIPENIFDNKIPLIRNYINQIASIDYCVFWGKDKLMVEQGAFKSTYFGQINKMLLDLGYFSRGILENRIEKLKGNMENLTDEYQVLQILDKSILQCMEIVDSYIGVIQIKDLQNSWEQQKKYLEGNYLGIYSVGTTKEFVERNS
;
A
#
# COMPACT_ATOMS: atom_id res chain seq x y z
N MET A 1 -13.20 1.78 -4.38
CA MET A 1 -13.78 0.68 -3.59
C MET A 1 -14.83 1.16 -2.59
N SER A 2 -14.55 2.20 -1.80
CA SER A 2 -15.44 2.72 -0.74
C SER A 2 -16.79 3.24 -1.27
N THR A 3 -16.78 3.96 -2.40
CA THR A 3 -18.00 4.42 -3.09
C THR A 3 -18.88 3.25 -3.54
N GLU A 4 -18.27 2.22 -4.12
CA GLU A 4 -19.00 1.01 -4.57
C GLU A 4 -19.68 0.30 -3.40
N ILE A 5 -19.00 0.15 -2.25
CA ILE A 5 -19.61 -0.44 -1.05
C ILE A 5 -20.83 0.36 -0.57
N LYS A 6 -20.74 1.69 -0.57
CA LYS A 6 -21.87 2.56 -0.19
C LYS A 6 -23.07 2.35 -1.13
N ILE A 7 -22.82 2.23 -2.43
CA ILE A 7 -23.87 1.96 -3.43
C ILE A 7 -24.48 0.58 -3.19
N THR A 8 -23.66 -0.46 -3.02
CA THR A 8 -24.14 -1.83 -2.78
C THR A 8 -24.99 -1.92 -1.51
N LYS A 9 -24.61 -1.24 -0.43
CA LYS A 9 -25.43 -1.19 0.80
C LYS A 9 -26.80 -0.56 0.59
N ARG A 10 -26.87 0.52 -0.20
CA ARG A 10 -28.15 1.15 -0.56
C ARG A 10 -29.02 0.22 -1.42
N LEU A 11 -28.40 -0.46 -2.40
CA LEU A 11 -29.10 -1.45 -3.23
C LEU A 11 -29.66 -2.61 -2.40
N ILE A 12 -28.90 -3.12 -1.42
CA ILE A 12 -29.38 -4.14 -0.48
C ILE A 12 -30.61 -3.63 0.30
N LEU A 13 -30.58 -2.38 0.78
CA LEU A 13 -31.71 -1.79 1.49
C LEU A 13 -32.97 -1.66 0.60
N TYR A 14 -32.80 -1.25 -0.66
CA TYR A 14 -33.91 -1.20 -1.63
C TYR A 14 -34.46 -2.60 -1.95
N ALA A 15 -33.58 -3.60 -2.10
CA ALA A 15 -34.00 -4.98 -2.33
C ALA A 15 -34.84 -5.52 -1.17
N ILE A 16 -34.43 -5.25 0.09
CA ILE A 16 -35.20 -5.63 1.28
C ILE A 16 -36.58 -4.95 1.28
N GLY A 17 -36.63 -3.64 0.99
CA GLY A 17 -37.90 -2.90 0.93
C GLY A 17 -38.86 -3.43 -0.14
N LEU A 18 -38.35 -3.76 -1.33
CA LEU A 18 -39.15 -4.35 -2.40
C LEU A 18 -39.63 -5.77 -2.06
N LEU A 19 -38.80 -6.56 -1.38
CA LEU A 19 -39.17 -7.89 -0.92
C LEU A 19 -40.30 -7.82 0.11
N LEU A 20 -40.23 -6.90 1.07
CA LEU A 20 -41.32 -6.64 2.01
C LEU A 20 -42.60 -6.20 1.30
N ALA A 21 -42.51 -5.32 0.29
CA ALA A 21 -43.67 -4.91 -0.50
C ALA A 21 -44.30 -6.09 -1.25
N ALA A 22 -43.48 -6.96 -1.85
CA ALA A 22 -43.94 -8.17 -2.52
C ALA A 22 -44.68 -9.11 -1.55
N VAL A 23 -44.14 -9.30 -0.34
CA VAL A 23 -44.78 -10.12 0.71
C VAL A 23 -46.13 -9.52 1.12
N ILE A 24 -46.21 -8.21 1.34
CA ILE A 24 -47.47 -7.53 1.71
C ILE A 24 -48.52 -7.70 0.61
N ILE A 25 -48.15 -7.53 -0.66
CA ILE A 25 -49.06 -7.71 -1.80
C ILE A 25 -49.53 -9.17 -1.87
N ASN A 26 -48.64 -10.13 -1.67
CA ASN A 26 -48.99 -11.55 -1.70
C ASN A 26 -49.96 -11.93 -0.57
N VAL A 27 -49.68 -11.52 0.67
CA VAL A 27 -50.57 -11.72 1.82
C VAL A 27 -51.93 -11.06 1.58
N ASN A 28 -51.95 -9.86 0.99
CA ASN A 28 -53.18 -9.16 0.64
C ASN A 28 -53.99 -9.90 -0.45
N MET A 29 -53.33 -10.53 -1.41
CA MET A 29 -54.00 -11.37 -2.41
C MET A 29 -54.66 -12.60 -1.79
N GLU A 30 -54.01 -13.25 -0.82
CA GLU A 30 -54.53 -14.44 -0.12
C GLU A 30 -55.62 -14.10 0.91
N SER A 31 -55.46 -12.98 1.63
CA SER A 31 -56.34 -12.59 2.75
C SER A 31 -57.51 -11.70 2.30
N HIS A 32 -57.54 -11.26 1.04
CA HIS A 32 -58.57 -10.37 0.46
C HIS A 32 -58.83 -9.08 1.26
N ILE A 33 -57.86 -8.57 2.02
CA ILE A 33 -58.05 -7.42 2.92
C ILE A 33 -58.30 -6.14 2.10
N TRP A 34 -57.59 -5.96 0.99
CA TRP A 34 -57.72 -4.84 0.05
C TRP A 34 -57.77 -5.36 -1.40
N VAL A 35 -58.95 -5.38 -2.01
CA VAL A 35 -59.13 -5.84 -3.40
C VAL A 35 -58.84 -4.69 -4.38
N LEU A 36 -57.58 -4.56 -4.79
CA LEU A 36 -57.17 -3.73 -5.93
C LEU A 36 -57.30 -4.54 -7.21
N ASN A 37 -58.50 -4.50 -7.81
CA ASN A 37 -58.79 -5.13 -9.09
C ASN A 37 -59.43 -4.09 -10.03
N SER A 38 -58.64 -3.08 -10.38
CA SER A 38 -58.99 -2.02 -11.32
C SER A 38 -58.62 -2.44 -12.74
N SER A 39 -59.25 -1.82 -13.75
CA SER A 39 -58.96 -2.04 -15.18
C SER A 39 -57.49 -1.75 -15.56
N PHE A 40 -56.77 -0.98 -14.74
CA PHE A 40 -55.39 -0.54 -15.03
C PHE A 40 -54.34 -1.08 -14.05
N ILE A 41 -54.72 -1.40 -12.81
CA ILE A 41 -53.80 -1.87 -11.76
C ILE A 41 -54.44 -3.06 -11.05
N SER A 42 -53.76 -4.21 -11.13
CA SER A 42 -54.09 -5.41 -10.38
C SER A 42 -52.94 -5.80 -9.44
N ASN A 43 -53.28 -6.47 -8.35
CA ASN A 43 -52.28 -7.04 -7.43
C ASN A 43 -51.32 -8.00 -8.16
N SER A 44 -51.80 -8.74 -9.17
CA SER A 44 -50.96 -9.64 -9.97
C SER A 44 -49.92 -8.90 -10.81
N LEU A 45 -50.31 -7.80 -11.46
CA LEU A 45 -49.41 -6.96 -12.26
C LEU A 45 -48.34 -6.30 -11.37
N LEU A 46 -48.75 -5.77 -10.21
CA LEU A 46 -47.84 -5.21 -9.21
C LEU A 46 -46.82 -6.24 -8.71
N LEU A 47 -47.27 -7.46 -8.39
CA LEU A 47 -46.40 -8.54 -7.93
C LEU A 47 -45.39 -8.95 -9.00
N THR A 48 -45.80 -9.07 -10.27
CA THR A 48 -44.90 -9.40 -11.39
C THR A 48 -43.86 -8.30 -11.61
N LEU A 49 -44.27 -7.03 -11.60
CA LEU A 49 -43.34 -5.90 -11.76
C LEU A 49 -42.32 -5.85 -10.62
N ILE A 50 -42.78 -5.96 -9.38
CA ILE A 50 -41.89 -5.96 -8.21
C ILE A 50 -40.96 -7.17 -8.25
N GLY A 51 -41.45 -8.36 -8.60
CA GLY A 51 -40.64 -9.57 -8.76
C GLY A 51 -39.56 -9.42 -9.83
N GLY A 52 -39.89 -8.81 -10.97
CA GLY A 52 -38.93 -8.49 -12.03
C GLY A 52 -37.85 -7.52 -11.57
N VAL A 53 -38.23 -6.43 -10.91
CA VAL A 53 -37.30 -5.43 -10.35
C VAL A 53 -36.42 -6.06 -9.26
N CYS A 54 -36.98 -6.88 -8.38
CA CYS A 54 -36.24 -7.62 -7.35
C CYS A 54 -35.17 -8.53 -7.96
N THR A 55 -35.51 -9.28 -9.00
CA THR A 55 -34.57 -10.16 -9.70
C THR A 55 -33.41 -9.37 -10.30
N GLY A 56 -33.72 -8.26 -10.99
CA GLY A 56 -32.70 -7.37 -11.57
C GLY A 56 -31.77 -6.76 -10.53
N ILE A 57 -32.31 -6.22 -9.44
CA ILE A 57 -31.51 -5.66 -8.35
C ILE A 57 -30.63 -6.74 -7.69
N THR A 58 -31.17 -7.95 -7.50
CA THR A 58 -30.43 -9.06 -6.90
C THR A 58 -29.22 -9.45 -7.76
N ALA A 59 -29.39 -9.54 -9.08
CA ALA A 59 -28.28 -9.80 -10.00
C ALA A 59 -27.17 -8.75 -9.88
N VAL A 60 -27.53 -7.46 -9.85
CA VAL A 60 -26.57 -6.35 -9.66
C VAL A 60 -25.86 -6.41 -8.30
N ILE A 61 -26.57 -6.78 -7.23
CA ILE A 61 -25.96 -6.95 -5.90
C ILE A 61 -24.93 -8.07 -5.93
N VAL A 62 -25.26 -9.23 -6.53
CA VAL A 62 -24.34 -10.37 -6.65
C VAL A 62 -23.08 -9.98 -7.41
N GLU A 63 -23.23 -9.31 -8.55
CA GLU A 63 -22.11 -8.80 -9.36
C GLU A 63 -21.23 -7.85 -8.55
N LYS A 64 -21.83 -6.88 -7.84
CA LYS A 64 -21.09 -5.92 -7.02
C LYS A 64 -20.37 -6.56 -5.84
N ILE A 65 -20.96 -7.57 -5.20
CA ILE A 65 -20.31 -8.34 -4.13
C ILE A 65 -19.11 -9.13 -4.69
N TYR A 66 -19.27 -9.75 -5.86
CA TYR A 66 -18.19 -10.47 -6.52
C TYR A 66 -17.03 -9.52 -6.86
N LYS A 67 -17.32 -8.39 -7.51
CA LYS A 67 -16.32 -7.35 -7.83
C LYS A 67 -15.62 -6.82 -6.58
N TYR A 68 -16.35 -6.56 -5.50
CA TYR A 68 -15.76 -6.15 -4.22
C TYR A 68 -14.75 -7.19 -3.67
N ARG A 69 -15.06 -8.49 -3.75
CA ARG A 69 -14.12 -9.53 -3.29
C ARG A 69 -12.84 -9.54 -4.11
N LEU A 70 -12.97 -9.37 -5.43
CA LEU A 70 -11.84 -9.31 -6.35
C LEU A 70 -10.99 -8.06 -6.08
N ASP A 71 -11.60 -6.89 -6.00
CA ASP A 71 -10.92 -5.62 -5.68
C ASP A 71 -10.24 -5.69 -4.31
N LYS A 72 -10.89 -6.29 -3.30
CA LYS A 72 -10.30 -6.49 -1.97
C LYS A 72 -9.01 -7.31 -2.06
N ARG A 73 -9.02 -8.41 -2.83
CA ARG A 73 -7.85 -9.29 -3.00
C ARG A 73 -6.72 -8.57 -3.71
N ILE A 74 -7.02 -7.89 -4.82
CA ILE A 74 -6.04 -7.12 -5.60
C ILE A 74 -5.41 -6.03 -4.74
N ASN A 75 -6.22 -5.24 -4.04
CA ASN A 75 -5.71 -4.16 -3.19
C ASN A 75 -4.87 -4.70 -2.04
N THR A 76 -5.27 -5.80 -1.40
CA THR A 76 -4.47 -6.44 -0.34
C THR A 76 -3.10 -6.88 -0.88
N PHE A 77 -3.09 -7.52 -2.04
CA PHE A 77 -1.86 -7.98 -2.69
C PHE A 77 -0.96 -6.80 -3.10
N ALA A 78 -1.53 -5.75 -3.68
CA ALA A 78 -0.80 -4.55 -4.07
C ALA A 78 -0.17 -3.84 -2.86
N ILE A 79 -0.91 -3.69 -1.75
CA ILE A 79 -0.36 -3.13 -0.51
C ILE A 79 0.82 -3.98 -0.03
N PHE A 80 0.67 -5.31 0.01
CA PHE A 80 1.74 -6.21 0.42
C PHE A 80 2.98 -6.06 -0.45
N GLN A 81 2.83 -6.17 -1.77
CA GLN A 81 3.95 -6.13 -2.70
C GLN A 81 4.69 -4.79 -2.63
N LEU A 82 3.97 -3.66 -2.65
CA LEU A 82 4.58 -2.34 -2.57
C LEU A 82 5.27 -2.10 -1.22
N SER A 83 4.69 -2.59 -0.13
CA SER A 83 5.28 -2.47 1.21
C SER A 83 6.54 -3.33 1.34
N SER A 84 6.54 -4.55 0.79
CA SER A 84 7.73 -5.41 0.76
C SER A 84 8.86 -4.80 -0.08
N LEU A 85 8.53 -4.20 -1.22
CA LEU A 85 9.51 -3.46 -2.04
C LEU A 85 10.07 -2.26 -1.29
N LEU A 86 9.20 -1.50 -0.62
CA LEU A 86 9.61 -0.39 0.24
C LEU A 86 10.57 -0.85 1.34
N TYR A 87 10.25 -1.93 2.05
CA TYR A 87 11.12 -2.51 3.08
C TYR A 87 12.49 -2.88 2.49
N ALA A 88 12.51 -3.56 1.35
CA ALA A 88 13.75 -3.98 0.69
C ALA A 88 14.65 -2.78 0.35
N GLU A 89 14.09 -1.70 -0.19
CA GLU A 89 14.88 -0.49 -0.50
C GLU A 89 15.46 0.18 0.75
N LEU A 90 14.70 0.23 1.84
CA LEU A 90 15.19 0.76 3.12
C LEU A 90 16.29 -0.13 3.71
N TYR A 91 16.12 -1.45 3.64
CA TYR A 91 17.13 -2.43 4.06
C TYR A 91 18.42 -2.28 3.24
N TYR A 92 18.32 -2.10 1.92
CA TYR A 92 19.48 -1.83 1.08
C TYR A 92 20.24 -0.59 1.54
N TRP A 93 19.54 0.51 1.87
CA TRP A 93 20.22 1.69 2.41
C TRP A 93 20.89 1.45 3.75
N HIS A 94 20.24 0.73 4.67
CA HIS A 94 20.85 0.35 5.94
C HIS A 94 22.15 -0.44 5.73
N CYS A 95 22.13 -1.46 4.88
CA CYS A 95 23.32 -2.25 4.59
C CYS A 95 24.44 -1.44 3.91
N ASN A 96 24.09 -0.57 2.95
CA ASN A 96 25.06 0.32 2.31
C ASN A 96 25.74 1.25 3.33
N ILE A 97 24.98 1.76 4.30
CA ILE A 97 25.53 2.61 5.37
C ILE A 97 26.46 1.79 6.27
N ASN A 98 26.09 0.56 6.63
CA ASN A 98 26.94 -0.33 7.41
C ASN A 98 28.27 -0.63 6.70
N GLU A 99 28.25 -0.95 5.41
CA GLU A 99 29.48 -1.18 4.63
C GLU A 99 30.42 0.02 4.63
N LEU A 100 29.87 1.24 4.49
CA LEU A 100 30.66 2.46 4.55
C LEU A 100 31.22 2.73 5.95
N ASN A 101 30.45 2.43 6.99
CA ASN A 101 30.90 2.56 8.38
C ASN A 101 32.02 1.57 8.71
N ASP A 102 31.97 0.36 8.16
CA ASP A 102 32.96 -0.69 8.34
C ASP A 102 34.27 -0.40 7.59
N ASN A 103 34.19 0.28 6.45
CA ASN A 103 35.37 0.67 5.66
C ASN A 103 35.41 2.19 5.39
N ARG A 104 35.87 2.94 6.40
CA ARG A 104 35.98 4.41 6.34
C ARG A 104 37.07 4.95 5.42
N GLU A 105 37.90 4.08 4.84
CA GLU A 105 38.90 4.49 3.84
C GLU A 105 38.23 4.78 2.49
N ILE A 106 37.03 4.24 2.26
CA ILE A 106 36.28 4.45 1.04
C ILE A 106 35.47 5.76 1.15
N PRO A 107 35.64 6.71 0.20
CA PRO A 107 34.86 7.93 0.22
C PRO A 107 33.37 7.64 0.02
N ILE A 108 32.52 8.30 0.81
CA ILE A 108 31.06 8.17 0.72
C ILE A 108 30.61 8.67 -0.67
N PRO A 109 29.91 7.86 -1.48
CA PRO A 109 29.39 8.28 -2.78
C PRO A 109 28.39 9.43 -2.65
N GLU A 110 28.49 10.45 -3.51
CA GLU A 110 27.58 11.62 -3.50
C GLU A 110 26.13 11.22 -3.75
N ASN A 111 25.94 10.20 -4.59
CA ASN A 111 24.65 9.70 -5.06
C ASN A 111 24.19 8.42 -4.34
N ILE A 112 24.70 8.15 -3.13
CA ILE A 112 24.39 6.93 -2.35
C ILE A 112 22.87 6.67 -2.22
N PHE A 113 22.05 7.73 -2.15
CA PHE A 113 20.59 7.63 -2.02
C PHE A 113 19.81 8.09 -3.27
N ASP A 114 20.40 8.93 -4.12
CA ASP A 114 19.69 9.75 -5.12
C ASP A 114 18.86 8.93 -6.12
N ASN A 115 19.38 7.80 -6.60
CA ASN A 115 18.70 6.99 -7.61
C ASN A 115 17.45 6.29 -7.06
N LYS A 116 17.34 6.12 -5.74
CA LYS A 116 16.27 5.35 -5.09
C LYS A 116 15.22 6.23 -4.40
N ILE A 117 15.54 7.50 -4.10
CA ILE A 117 14.57 8.44 -3.49
C ILE A 117 13.28 8.57 -4.32
N PRO A 118 13.32 8.81 -5.66
CA PRO A 118 12.10 8.88 -6.46
C PRO A 118 11.30 7.58 -6.46
N LEU A 119 11.99 6.44 -6.43
CA LEU A 119 11.39 5.11 -6.41
C LEU A 119 10.63 4.88 -5.10
N ILE A 120 11.27 5.14 -3.95
CA ILE A 120 10.62 5.02 -2.64
C ILE A 120 9.43 5.99 -2.53
N ARG A 121 9.60 7.23 -3.01
CA ARG A 121 8.51 8.22 -3.07
C ARG A 121 7.32 7.69 -3.87
N ASN A 122 7.58 7.01 -4.99
CA ASN A 122 6.54 6.37 -5.78
C ASN A 122 5.84 5.24 -5.01
N TYR A 123 6.59 4.37 -4.32
CA TYR A 123 5.99 3.30 -3.51
C TYR A 123 5.08 3.83 -2.42
N ILE A 124 5.53 4.81 -1.62
CA ILE A 124 4.72 5.36 -0.52
C ILE A 124 3.46 6.07 -1.03
N ASN A 125 3.55 6.75 -2.19
CA ASN A 125 2.40 7.39 -2.84
C ASN A 125 1.39 6.36 -3.34
N GLN A 126 1.85 5.26 -3.93
CA GLN A 126 0.99 4.18 -4.38
C GLN A 126 0.31 3.48 -3.19
N ILE A 127 1.05 3.18 -2.11
CA ILE A 127 0.46 2.60 -0.90
C ILE A 127 -0.60 3.54 -0.31
N ALA A 128 -0.33 4.84 -0.25
CA ALA A 128 -1.27 5.83 0.27
C ALA A 128 -2.52 6.01 -0.61
N SER A 129 -2.41 5.81 -1.93
CA SER A 129 -3.52 5.98 -2.87
C SER A 129 -4.49 4.81 -2.90
N ILE A 130 -4.08 3.62 -2.42
CA ILE A 130 -4.95 2.44 -2.40
C ILE A 130 -6.17 2.68 -1.50
N ASP A 131 -7.36 2.62 -2.11
CA ASP A 131 -8.65 2.75 -1.42
C ASP A 131 -9.08 1.38 -0.86
N TYR A 132 -8.39 0.93 0.20
CA TYR A 132 -8.76 -0.28 0.92
C TYR A 132 -9.88 -0.01 1.92
N CYS A 133 -10.94 -0.82 1.88
CA CYS A 133 -12.04 -0.75 2.82
C CYS A 133 -12.71 -2.11 3.00
N VAL A 134 -13.43 -2.29 4.10
CA VAL A 134 -14.24 -3.48 4.32
C VAL A 134 -15.71 -3.21 4.13
N PHE A 135 -16.43 -4.26 3.70
CA PHE A 135 -17.87 -4.19 3.49
C PHE A 135 -18.62 -3.89 4.79
N TRP A 136 -18.24 -4.50 5.91
CA TRP A 136 -18.80 -4.25 7.24
C TRP A 136 -17.70 -4.10 8.29
N GLY A 137 -17.91 -3.21 9.25
CA GLY A 137 -16.98 -2.97 10.36
C GLY A 137 -15.67 -2.30 9.94
N LYS A 138 -14.59 -2.64 10.64
CA LYS A 138 -13.20 -2.29 10.34
C LYS A 138 -12.35 -3.53 10.62
N ASP A 139 -11.49 -3.93 9.69
CA ASP A 139 -10.45 -4.92 9.96
C ASP A 139 -9.11 -4.24 10.29
N LYS A 140 -8.15 -5.02 10.78
CA LYS A 140 -6.85 -4.52 11.21
C LYS A 140 -6.12 -3.81 10.07
N LEU A 141 -6.19 -4.35 8.85
CA LEU A 141 -5.56 -3.75 7.67
C LEU A 141 -6.18 -2.39 7.31
N MET A 142 -7.51 -2.23 7.40
CA MET A 142 -8.14 -0.93 7.17
C MET A 142 -7.70 0.13 8.19
N VAL A 143 -7.48 -0.26 9.45
CA VAL A 143 -6.98 0.65 10.50
C VAL A 143 -5.53 1.04 10.20
N GLU A 144 -4.67 0.06 9.95
CA GLU A 144 -3.26 0.31 9.64
C GLU A 144 -3.07 1.12 8.35
N GLN A 145 -3.88 0.86 7.31
CA GLN A 145 -3.84 1.65 6.08
C GLN A 145 -4.23 3.11 6.34
N GLY A 146 -5.13 3.35 7.31
CA GLY A 146 -5.43 4.69 7.80
C GLY A 146 -4.24 5.35 8.48
N ALA A 147 -3.57 4.64 9.38
CA ALA A 147 -2.36 5.10 10.07
C ALA A 147 -1.20 5.37 9.08
N PHE A 148 -1.07 4.54 8.05
CA PHE A 148 -0.10 4.74 6.98
C PHE A 148 -0.32 6.09 6.28
N LYS A 149 -1.57 6.37 5.90
CA LYS A 149 -1.92 7.63 5.20
C LYS A 149 -1.75 8.86 6.08
N SER A 150 -2.09 8.79 7.36
CA SER A 150 -2.06 9.95 8.25
C SER A 150 -0.70 10.23 8.86
N THR A 151 0.07 9.17 9.16
CA THR A 151 1.23 9.26 10.05
C THR A 151 2.49 8.74 9.37
N TYR A 152 2.51 7.47 8.93
CA TYR A 152 3.73 6.85 8.41
C TYR A 152 4.20 7.51 7.10
N PHE A 153 3.26 7.93 6.25
CA PHE A 153 3.55 8.67 5.03
C PHE A 153 4.36 9.95 5.32
N GLY A 154 4.01 10.70 6.37
CA GLY A 154 4.74 11.91 6.77
C GLY A 154 6.13 11.60 7.30
N GLN A 155 6.26 10.55 8.12
CA GLN A 155 7.54 10.12 8.70
C GLN A 155 8.53 9.67 7.62
N ILE A 156 8.08 8.83 6.68
CA ILE A 156 8.92 8.37 5.58
C ILE A 156 9.29 9.53 4.66
N ASN A 157 8.37 10.45 4.36
CA ASN A 157 8.69 11.63 3.55
C ASN A 157 9.73 12.54 4.22
N LYS A 158 9.67 12.71 5.54
CA LYS A 158 10.67 13.47 6.28
C LYS A 158 12.05 12.84 6.14
N MET A 159 12.16 11.52 6.37
CA MET A 159 13.41 10.79 6.16
C MET A 159 13.93 10.96 4.72
N LEU A 160 13.08 10.87 3.70
CA LEU A 160 13.48 11.09 2.31
C LEU A 160 14.03 12.51 2.05
N LEU A 161 13.49 13.53 2.73
CA LEU A 161 14.01 14.90 2.64
C LEU A 161 15.38 14.98 3.31
N ASP A 162 15.55 14.39 4.49
CA ASP A 162 16.81 14.37 5.23
C ASP A 162 17.93 13.67 4.43
N LEU A 163 17.61 12.55 3.75
CA LEU A 163 18.53 11.87 2.83
C LEU A 163 18.92 12.76 1.63
N GLY A 164 17.96 13.50 1.07
CA GLY A 164 18.22 14.44 -0.02
C GLY A 164 19.08 15.64 0.41
N TYR A 165 18.92 16.13 1.63
CA TYR A 165 19.80 17.17 2.19
C TYR A 165 21.21 16.66 2.41
N PHE A 166 21.36 15.40 2.84
CA PHE A 166 22.68 14.80 3.03
C PHE A 166 23.50 14.72 1.75
N SER A 167 22.91 14.25 0.63
CA SER A 167 23.60 14.21 -0.67
C SER A 167 24.08 15.60 -1.11
N ARG A 168 23.30 16.66 -0.83
CA ARG A 168 23.72 18.05 -1.07
C ARG A 168 24.83 18.49 -0.12
N GLY A 169 24.73 18.13 1.16
CA GLY A 169 25.73 18.44 2.19
C GLY A 169 27.10 17.83 1.89
N ILE A 170 27.16 16.60 1.36
CA ILE A 170 28.42 16.00 0.88
C ILE A 170 29.05 16.86 -0.22
N LEU A 171 28.25 17.28 -1.20
CA LEU A 171 28.75 18.11 -2.32
C LEU A 171 29.27 19.46 -1.81
N GLU A 172 28.55 20.11 -0.90
CA GLU A 172 28.98 21.36 -0.26
C GLU A 172 30.29 21.18 0.51
N ASN A 173 30.40 20.14 1.34
CA ASN A 173 31.64 19.78 2.06
C ASN A 173 32.82 19.57 1.10
N ARG A 174 32.62 18.87 -0.03
CA ARG A 174 33.66 18.65 -1.04
C ARG A 174 34.09 19.96 -1.70
N ILE A 175 33.16 20.84 -2.03
CA ILE A 175 33.44 22.17 -2.59
C ILE A 175 34.26 23.02 -1.60
N GLU A 176 33.88 23.05 -0.32
CA GLU A 176 34.61 23.82 0.70
C GLU A 176 36.01 23.26 0.96
N LYS A 177 36.20 21.93 0.96
CA LYS A 177 37.52 21.28 0.96
C LYS A 177 38.39 21.78 -0.20
N LEU A 178 37.84 21.83 -1.42
CA LEU A 178 38.56 22.30 -2.61
C LEU A 178 38.91 23.79 -2.55
N LYS A 179 38.12 24.61 -1.84
CA LYS A 179 38.42 26.02 -1.59
C LYS A 179 39.42 26.25 -0.46
N GLY A 180 39.82 25.21 0.27
CA GLY A 180 40.72 25.29 1.42
C GLY A 180 40.04 25.68 2.75
N ASN A 181 38.70 25.72 2.79
CA ASN A 181 37.93 26.10 3.98
C ASN A 181 37.64 24.88 4.85
N MET A 182 38.54 24.56 5.78
CA MET A 182 38.45 23.37 6.63
C MET A 182 37.63 23.56 7.91
N GLU A 183 37.34 24.81 8.33
CA GLU A 183 36.69 25.10 9.62
C GLU A 183 35.18 24.76 9.66
N ASN A 184 34.53 24.61 8.50
CA ASN A 184 33.07 24.38 8.40
C ASN A 184 32.68 22.96 7.96
N LEU A 185 33.62 22.01 7.96
CA LEU A 185 33.35 20.66 7.46
C LEU A 185 32.55 19.84 8.47
N THR A 186 31.40 19.34 8.04
CA THR A 186 30.58 18.43 8.85
C THR A 186 31.10 17.00 8.74
N ASP A 187 31.13 16.23 9.84
CA ASP A 187 31.48 14.80 9.81
C ASP A 187 30.38 14.00 9.09
N GLU A 188 30.66 13.61 7.85
CA GLU A 188 29.75 12.88 6.97
C GLU A 188 29.33 11.52 7.57
N TYR A 189 30.20 10.84 8.31
CA TYR A 189 29.88 9.55 8.94
C TYR A 189 28.95 9.71 10.14
N GLN A 190 29.13 10.77 10.93
CA GLN A 190 28.21 11.07 12.04
C GLN A 190 26.80 11.33 11.51
N VAL A 191 26.68 12.03 10.38
CA VAL A 191 25.38 12.29 9.74
C VAL A 191 24.78 11.00 9.15
N LEU A 192 25.59 10.15 8.51
CA LEU A 192 25.14 8.82 8.05
C LEU A 192 24.53 7.98 9.16
N GLN A 193 25.14 7.97 10.36
CA GLN A 193 24.60 7.23 11.51
C GLN A 193 23.26 7.78 12.02
N ILE A 194 23.05 9.09 11.92
CA ILE A 194 21.75 9.71 12.26
C ILE A 194 20.68 9.29 11.24
N LEU A 195 21.03 9.30 9.95
CA LEU A 195 20.14 8.87 8.87
C LEU A 195 19.80 7.39 8.98
N ASP A 196 20.77 6.54 9.31
CA ASP A 196 20.57 5.10 9.49
C ASP A 196 19.54 4.81 10.58
N LYS A 197 19.61 5.52 11.72
CA LYS A 197 18.58 5.41 12.77
C LYS A 197 17.19 5.77 12.25
N SER A 198 17.09 6.80 11.41
CA SER A 198 15.80 7.19 10.80
C SER A 198 15.31 6.14 9.79
N ILE A 199 16.22 5.51 9.04
CA ILE A 199 15.91 4.42 8.10
C ILE A 199 15.40 3.21 8.88
N LEU A 200 16.09 2.78 9.93
CA LEU A 200 15.69 1.66 10.79
C LEU A 200 14.31 1.88 11.42
N GLN A 201 14.03 3.08 11.93
CA GLN A 201 12.68 3.42 12.43
C GLN A 201 11.61 3.26 11.34
N CYS A 202 11.89 3.72 10.11
CA CYS A 202 10.97 3.53 8.98
C CYS A 202 10.84 2.05 8.60
N MET A 203 11.92 1.26 8.67
CA MET A 203 11.88 -0.18 8.43
C MET A 203 10.98 -0.89 9.43
N GLU A 204 11.09 -0.60 10.72
CA GLU A 204 10.24 -1.19 11.77
C GLU A 204 8.76 -0.89 11.54
N ILE A 205 8.44 0.34 11.12
CA ILE A 205 7.07 0.74 10.77
C ILE A 205 6.56 -0.09 9.59
N VAL A 206 7.34 -0.19 8.51
CA VAL A 206 6.95 -0.93 7.31
C VAL A 206 6.85 -2.42 7.58
N ASP A 207 7.77 -2.98 8.37
CA ASP A 207 7.77 -4.39 8.80
C ASP A 207 6.50 -4.73 9.58
N SER A 208 6.16 -3.90 10.58
CA SER A 208 4.93 -4.04 11.36
C SER A 208 3.68 -3.92 10.46
N TYR A 209 3.70 -2.98 9.53
CA TYR A 209 2.62 -2.77 8.55
C TYR A 209 2.40 -4.01 7.68
N ILE A 210 3.47 -4.61 7.15
CA ILE A 210 3.40 -5.85 6.36
C ILE A 210 2.90 -7.01 7.20
N GLY A 211 3.33 -7.12 8.46
CA GLY A 211 2.91 -8.17 9.39
C GLY A 211 1.40 -8.21 9.66
N VAL A 212 0.68 -7.11 9.42
CA VAL A 212 -0.79 -7.05 9.50
C VAL A 212 -1.49 -7.63 8.27
N ILE A 213 -0.79 -7.70 7.14
CA ILE A 213 -1.36 -8.13 5.87
C ILE A 213 -1.45 -9.66 5.85
N GLN A 214 -2.60 -10.18 6.28
CA GLN A 214 -2.90 -11.61 6.16
C GLN A 214 -3.28 -11.96 4.72
N ILE A 215 -2.33 -12.48 3.95
CA ILE A 215 -2.65 -13.11 2.65
C ILE A 215 -2.62 -14.62 2.86
N LYS A 216 -3.81 -15.20 2.99
CA LYS A 216 -4.00 -16.67 3.14
C LYS A 216 -3.47 -17.49 1.96
N ASP A 217 -3.24 -16.85 0.81
CA ASP A 217 -2.85 -17.48 -0.44
C ASP A 217 -1.36 -17.29 -0.81
N LEU A 218 -0.58 -16.56 -0.01
CA LEU A 218 0.86 -16.44 -0.24
C LEU A 218 1.52 -17.67 0.36
N GLN A 219 2.17 -18.48 -0.50
CA GLN A 219 2.90 -19.68 -0.12
C GLN A 219 3.96 -19.43 0.97
N ASN A 220 4.47 -18.19 1.06
CA ASN A 220 5.51 -17.81 2.01
C ASN A 220 5.04 -16.65 2.90
N SER A 221 5.19 -16.83 4.22
CA SER A 221 4.95 -15.76 5.20
C SER A 221 5.90 -14.59 4.96
N TRP A 222 5.52 -13.39 5.41
CA TRP A 222 6.39 -12.21 5.35
C TRP A 222 7.79 -12.51 5.92
N GLU A 223 7.86 -13.19 7.06
CA GLU A 223 9.12 -13.62 7.68
C GLU A 223 10.04 -14.42 6.76
N GLN A 224 9.49 -15.30 5.93
CA GLN A 224 10.28 -16.08 4.98
C GLN A 224 10.78 -15.21 3.82
N GLN A 225 9.92 -14.32 3.32
CA GLN A 225 10.30 -13.39 2.25
C GLN A 225 11.34 -12.39 2.72
N LYS A 226 11.18 -11.87 3.94
CA LYS A 226 12.14 -11.00 4.62
C LYS A 226 13.51 -11.67 4.72
N LYS A 227 13.59 -12.90 5.25
CA LYS A 227 14.85 -13.66 5.30
C LYS A 227 15.48 -13.87 3.93
N TYR A 228 14.67 -14.17 2.92
CA TYR A 228 15.17 -14.31 1.55
C TYR A 228 15.70 -12.98 1.00
N LEU A 229 14.99 -11.87 1.20
CA LEU A 229 15.43 -10.54 0.78
C LEU A 229 16.75 -10.15 1.46
N GLU A 230 16.80 -10.30 2.78
CA GLU A 230 17.97 -9.93 3.59
C GLU A 230 19.19 -10.79 3.26
N GLY A 231 18.99 -12.08 2.98
CA GLY A 231 20.06 -13.02 2.62
C GLY A 231 20.57 -12.90 1.17
N ASN A 232 19.86 -12.20 0.29
CA ASN A 232 20.26 -11.98 -1.11
C ASN A 232 20.80 -10.56 -1.36
N TYR A 233 21.10 -9.82 -0.31
CA TYR A 233 21.73 -8.52 -0.44
C TYR A 233 23.10 -8.64 -1.12
N LEU A 234 23.30 -7.86 -2.18
CA LEU A 234 24.57 -7.70 -2.87
C LEU A 234 25.13 -6.33 -2.50
N GLY A 235 26.29 -6.31 -1.85
CA GLY A 235 26.93 -5.08 -1.38
C GLY A 235 27.22 -4.07 -2.48
N ILE A 236 27.34 -2.79 -2.12
CA ILE A 236 27.60 -1.70 -3.10
C ILE A 236 28.94 -1.87 -3.83
N TYR A 237 29.88 -2.59 -3.22
CA TYR A 237 31.19 -2.91 -3.80
C TYR A 237 31.30 -4.36 -4.30
N SER A 238 30.21 -5.13 -4.28
CA SER A 238 30.20 -6.54 -4.70
C SER A 238 30.05 -6.72 -6.22
N VAL A 239 29.74 -5.66 -6.95
CA VAL A 239 29.69 -5.66 -8.42
C VAL A 239 31.13 -5.55 -8.92
N GLY A 240 31.59 -6.58 -9.63
CA GLY A 240 32.98 -6.74 -10.06
C GLY A 240 33.59 -5.48 -10.68
N THR A 241 34.90 -5.33 -10.51
CA THR A 241 35.60 -4.12 -10.94
C THR A 241 35.53 -3.89 -12.45
N THR A 242 35.67 -2.64 -12.91
CA THR A 242 35.84 -2.34 -14.35
C THR A 242 37.01 -3.11 -14.94
N LYS A 243 38.04 -3.39 -14.14
CA LYS A 243 39.16 -4.24 -14.53
C LYS A 243 38.71 -5.68 -14.80
N GLU A 244 37.97 -6.30 -13.88
CA GLU A 244 37.37 -7.63 -14.11
C GLU A 244 36.41 -7.66 -15.29
N PHE A 245 35.66 -6.58 -15.52
CA PHE A 245 34.80 -6.47 -16.69
C PHE A 245 35.62 -6.47 -17.98
N VAL A 246 36.70 -5.70 -18.05
CA VAL A 246 37.59 -5.68 -19.23
C VAL A 246 38.26 -7.04 -19.41
N GLU A 247 38.79 -7.65 -18.36
CA GLU A 247 39.45 -8.97 -18.42
C GLU A 247 38.50 -10.10 -18.86
N ARG A 248 37.21 -10.01 -18.56
CA ARG A 248 36.20 -10.98 -19.03
C ARG A 248 35.77 -10.78 -20.48
N ASN A 249 35.98 -9.60 -21.05
CA ASN A 249 35.48 -9.21 -22.38
C ASN A 249 36.62 -8.91 -23.38
N SER A 250 37.87 -9.16 -23.00
CA SER A 250 39.07 -9.15 -23.85
C SER A 250 39.46 -10.56 -24.26
#